data_AF-D8PIE9-F1
#
_entry.id   AF-D8PIE9-F1
#
_cell.length_a   1.000
_cell.length_b   1.000
_cell.length_c   1.000
_cell.angle_alpha   90.00
_cell.angle_beta   90.00
_cell.angle_gamma   90.00
#
_symmetry.space_group_name_H-M   'P 1'
#
loop_
_entity.id
_entity.type
_entity.pdbx_description
1 polymer ?
#
loop_
_entity_poly.entity_id
_entity_poly.type
_entity_poly.pdbx_seq_one_letter_code
_entity_poly.pdbx_strand_id
1 'polypeptide(L)'
;MKTHRALILGMLLLPVLASAGCESIKSRFSRQTLPDLGPPVPLTIQMDVDPSLSAAKTEYIDGCGRIRPFSIGPTVEDMLIQAAHQTFRAVVLPGSHASAGKPDVTVRIRMLDPRFKIQPDALYDRAPAELSLDALAEFFDAAGAPLAERPLQSTRKERLQLELTQQRCDYIVDPLLQDASTVLATQFMQEARVLLDPTHAAAAAASAPPASVVPTEAAQKPAGIVPANSTTTMASPLSFKATLLDENSNLLLEGGERIRVRVDIVNTDSQAVQPMTVQLAGPPALIAQFPATKLSTGTIEAGGSKSLEFIATLPQSLNPQQAEFQVSLASGTGQPVPAPQTLLASVRPTGITTDDVDHVPAPTTEGQRSGDYLLSIGISSYREPHIGARKYAALDAEMVATYVQALGGLPKNNVRLLQDWSALRPDIEEALLDWLPSKLTQDSLVTVYFAGQAVVSPTGDTFLIPYDGSLGSTSRLYPLKDLEAALERLKAKQVLFIFDGTVLKNGGDGRSKVVAPKWTGTSGKVLHLTGATGFGKSLESDTWRHGLFTYYLLRALRGEADLNRNGEVTIGEVTDYVNRKVPAAARHTFKQEQQPQVFPARQAPDKGMDVVLTRPPTIPATDKP
;
A
#
# COMPACT_ATOMS: atom_id res chain seq x y z
N MET A 1 -18.21 24.52 -50.31
CA MET A 1 -18.03 25.87 -50.91
C MET A 1 -18.18 26.87 -49.77
N LYS A 2 -17.05 27.39 -49.24
CA LYS A 2 -16.59 28.80 -49.37
C LYS A 2 -17.60 29.82 -48.79
N THR A 3 -17.44 30.30 -47.55
CA THR A 3 -16.55 31.39 -47.04
C THR A 3 -16.95 32.82 -47.44
N HIS A 4 -17.26 33.66 -46.44
CA HIS A 4 -17.01 35.12 -46.36
C HIS A 4 -16.68 35.42 -44.89
N ARG A 5 -15.43 35.68 -44.48
CA ARG A 5 -14.65 36.96 -44.46
C ARG A 5 -15.47 38.13 -43.88
N ALA A 6 -15.27 38.52 -42.61
CA ALA A 6 -14.24 39.46 -42.08
C ALA A 6 -14.48 40.90 -42.60
N LEU A 7 -14.45 42.00 -41.82
CA LEU A 7 -13.53 42.45 -40.78
C LEU A 7 -14.01 43.84 -40.24
N ILE A 8 -13.62 44.24 -39.01
CA ILE A 8 -13.28 45.59 -38.45
C ILE A 8 -13.22 45.35 -36.92
N LEU A 9 -12.07 45.10 -36.24
CA LEU A 9 -10.88 45.94 -35.93
C LEU A 9 -11.27 47.25 -35.18
N GLY A 10 -10.77 47.66 -34.02
CA GLY A 10 -9.76 47.30 -33.01
C GLY A 10 -9.86 48.45 -31.95
N MET A 11 -9.61 48.29 -30.66
CA MET A 11 -8.29 48.25 -30.00
C MET A 11 -8.56 48.22 -28.48
N LEU A 12 -7.91 47.32 -27.74
CA LEU A 12 -7.17 47.65 -26.53
C LEU A 12 -6.27 46.47 -26.15
N LEU A 13 -5.00 46.81 -25.91
CA LEU A 13 -3.81 45.97 -25.80
C LEU A 13 -3.38 45.86 -24.33
N LEU A 14 -2.60 44.80 -24.02
CA LEU A 14 -1.70 44.54 -22.86
C LEU A 14 -2.19 43.54 -21.78
N PRO A 15 -1.26 42.77 -21.15
CA PRO A 15 -1.22 41.31 -21.25
C PRO A 15 -1.38 40.59 -19.91
N VAL A 16 -1.85 39.33 -19.91
CA VAL A 16 -1.67 38.40 -18.77
C VAL A 16 -1.24 37.04 -19.31
N LEU A 17 0.08 36.85 -19.32
CA LEU A 17 0.72 35.56 -19.12
C LEU A 17 0.53 35.15 -17.64
N ALA A 18 0.42 33.84 -17.41
CA ALA A 18 0.33 33.13 -16.13
C ALA A 18 -1.08 32.86 -15.55
N SER A 19 -1.69 31.77 -16.02
CA SER A 19 -2.46 30.84 -15.16
C SER A 19 -2.57 29.45 -15.81
N ALA A 20 -1.43 28.94 -16.28
CA ALA A 20 -1.25 27.51 -16.51
C ALA A 20 -0.32 27.01 -15.40
N GLY A 21 -0.83 26.10 -14.56
CA GLY A 21 -0.06 25.40 -13.54
C GLY A 21 -0.25 25.94 -12.13
N CYS A 22 -1.16 25.30 -11.37
CA CYS A 22 -0.99 24.94 -9.95
C CYS A 22 -2.33 24.49 -9.31
N GLU A 23 -2.98 23.45 -9.84
CA GLU A 23 -4.00 22.69 -9.08
C GLU A 23 -3.86 21.17 -9.29
N SER A 24 -2.64 20.72 -9.56
CA SER A 24 -2.25 19.31 -9.49
C SER A 24 -1.27 19.20 -8.33
N ILE A 25 -1.42 18.16 -7.50
CA ILE A 25 -0.70 17.88 -6.23
C ILE A 25 -1.49 18.28 -4.96
N LYS A 26 -2.70 17.73 -4.77
CA LYS A 26 -3.25 17.49 -3.42
C LYS A 26 -3.85 16.08 -3.32
N SER A 27 -3.01 15.07 -3.55
CA SER A 27 -3.32 13.67 -3.19
C SER A 27 -2.02 12.90 -3.06
N ARG A 28 -1.27 13.20 -1.99
CA ARG A 28 -0.25 12.33 -1.40
C ARG A 28 -0.24 12.64 0.09
N PHE A 29 -0.25 11.59 0.90
CA PHE A 29 -0.41 11.57 2.36
C PHE A 29 -1.84 11.88 2.82
N SER A 30 -2.43 10.98 3.62
CA SER A 30 -3.53 11.36 4.52
C SER A 30 -2.94 12.35 5.51
N ARG A 31 -2.84 13.62 5.09
CA ARG A 31 -2.26 14.69 5.89
C ARG A 31 -3.06 14.79 7.16
N GLN A 32 -2.39 14.86 8.31
CA GLN A 32 -3.08 15.10 9.56
C GLN A 32 -3.73 16.49 9.45
N THR A 33 -5.04 16.54 9.25
CA THR A 33 -5.79 17.79 9.23
C THR A 33 -5.87 18.29 10.67
N LEU A 34 -5.85 19.61 10.85
CA LEU A 34 -6.14 20.19 12.17
C LEU A 34 -7.49 19.63 12.68
N PRO A 35 -7.56 19.20 13.95
CA PRO A 35 -8.76 18.60 14.49
C PRO A 35 -9.86 19.65 14.64
N ASP A 36 -11.11 19.24 14.41
CA ASP A 36 -12.26 20.04 14.79
C ASP A 36 -12.45 19.96 16.31
N LEU A 37 -12.16 21.08 17.00
CA LEU A 37 -12.32 21.21 18.46
C LEU A 37 -13.66 21.87 18.84
N GLY A 38 -14.63 21.90 17.92
CA GLY A 38 -15.94 22.51 18.12
C GLY A 38 -15.99 23.98 17.65
N PRO A 39 -17.09 24.68 17.94
CA PRO A 39 -17.33 26.02 17.41
C PRO A 39 -16.19 27.00 17.79
N PRO A 40 -15.86 27.99 16.93
CA PRO A 40 -14.82 28.96 17.24
C PRO A 40 -15.14 29.77 18.50
N VAL A 41 -14.12 30.07 19.29
CA VAL A 41 -14.20 30.97 20.44
C VAL A 41 -14.66 32.35 19.95
N PRO A 42 -15.67 32.97 20.57
CA PRO A 42 -16.31 34.19 20.07
C PRO A 42 -15.49 35.48 20.29
N LEU A 43 -14.16 35.38 20.18
CA LEU A 43 -13.20 36.47 20.29
C LEU A 43 -12.57 36.79 18.93
N THR A 44 -12.17 38.04 18.78
CA THR A 44 -11.31 38.52 17.69
C THR A 44 -9.89 38.62 18.23
N ILE A 45 -8.94 37.92 17.62
CA ILE A 45 -7.53 38.01 18.03
C ILE A 45 -6.70 38.80 17.03
N GLN A 46 -5.67 39.49 17.52
CA GLN A 46 -4.52 39.88 16.70
C GLN A 46 -3.44 38.82 16.86
N MET A 47 -2.94 38.26 15.76
CA MET A 47 -1.88 37.24 15.79
C MET A 47 -0.57 37.85 15.28
N ASP A 48 0.37 38.04 16.18
CA ASP A 48 1.71 38.55 15.89
C ASP A 48 2.69 37.38 15.75
N VAL A 49 3.13 37.12 14.51
CA VAL A 49 4.18 36.12 14.23
C VAL A 49 5.55 36.78 14.39
N ASP A 50 6.32 36.31 15.38
CA ASP A 50 7.66 36.82 15.61
C ASP A 50 8.63 36.39 14.49
N PRO A 51 9.61 37.23 14.08
CA PRO A 51 10.60 36.86 13.06
C PRO A 51 11.38 35.57 13.38
N SER A 52 11.53 35.21 14.66
CA SER A 52 12.11 33.92 15.06
C SER A 52 11.35 32.73 14.48
N LEU A 53 10.02 32.86 14.31
CA LEU A 53 9.17 31.85 13.71
C LEU A 53 9.24 31.88 12.19
N SER A 54 8.97 33.03 11.56
CA SER A 54 8.92 33.11 10.09
C SER A 54 10.27 32.81 9.44
N ALA A 55 11.38 33.14 10.11
CA ALA A 55 12.74 32.87 9.65
C ALA A 55 13.33 31.53 10.15
N ALA A 56 12.55 30.71 10.87
CA ALA A 56 13.04 29.45 11.45
C ALA A 56 13.55 28.49 10.38
N LYS A 57 14.78 28.01 10.57
CA LYS A 57 15.43 27.03 9.70
C LYS A 57 16.39 26.16 10.48
N THR A 58 16.70 25.00 9.93
CA THR A 58 17.73 24.10 10.45
C THR A 58 18.53 23.52 9.28
N GLU A 59 19.52 22.69 9.57
CA GLU A 59 20.36 22.04 8.57
C GLU A 59 20.46 20.55 8.86
N TYR A 60 20.57 19.74 7.82
CA TYR A 60 20.79 18.31 7.95
C TYR A 60 21.81 17.80 6.91
N ILE A 61 22.37 16.63 7.18
CA ILE A 61 23.28 15.95 6.25
C ILE A 61 22.44 15.01 5.38
N ASP A 62 22.48 15.20 4.07
CA ASP A 62 21.74 14.40 3.09
C ASP A 62 22.39 13.02 2.87
N GLY A 63 21.75 12.16 2.07
CA GLY A 63 22.21 10.80 1.78
C GLY A 63 23.60 10.74 1.12
N CYS A 64 24.11 11.87 0.63
CA CYS A 64 25.41 12.01 -0.03
C CYS A 64 26.43 12.77 0.83
N GLY A 65 26.13 13.00 2.11
CA GLY A 65 27.04 13.64 3.06
C GLY A 65 27.10 15.17 2.95
N ARG A 66 26.17 15.81 2.23
CA ARG A 66 26.15 17.27 2.04
C ARG A 66 25.22 17.93 3.04
N ILE A 67 25.60 19.11 3.53
CA ILE A 67 24.75 19.93 4.40
C ILE A 67 23.65 20.57 3.55
N ARG A 68 22.39 20.39 3.95
CA ARG A 68 21.21 20.93 3.28
C ARG A 68 20.43 21.84 4.22
N PRO A 69 20.05 23.03 3.75
CA PRO A 69 19.14 23.89 4.52
C PRO A 69 17.74 23.29 4.52
N PHE A 70 17.05 23.41 5.65
CA PHE A 70 15.68 22.99 5.84
C PHE A 70 14.87 24.14 6.42
N SER A 71 14.01 24.73 5.59
CA SER A 71 13.13 25.84 5.97
C SER A 71 11.95 25.30 6.77
N ILE A 72 11.79 25.79 8.00
CA ILE A 72 10.74 25.36 8.95
C ILE A 72 9.65 26.42 9.05
N GLY A 73 10.05 27.69 9.10
CA GLY A 73 9.21 28.83 9.46
C GLY A 73 7.92 28.96 8.66
N PRO A 74 7.98 29.02 7.30
CA PRO A 74 6.78 29.23 6.49
C PRO A 74 5.68 28.18 6.71
N THR A 75 6.05 26.90 6.80
CA THR A 75 5.09 25.81 6.99
C THR A 75 4.45 25.86 8.38
N VAL A 76 5.23 26.18 9.41
CA VAL A 76 4.71 26.27 10.79
C VAL A 76 3.84 27.53 10.95
N GLU A 77 4.24 28.65 10.34
CA GLU A 77 3.48 29.89 10.30
C GLU A 77 2.10 29.69 9.68
N ASP A 78 2.05 29.13 8.46
CA ASP A 78 0.80 28.86 7.75
C ASP A 78 -0.13 27.95 8.57
N MET A 79 0.42 26.90 9.19
CA MET A 79 -0.35 25.96 9.99
C MET A 79 -0.92 26.60 11.26
N LEU A 80 -0.15 27.47 11.93
CA LEU A 80 -0.61 28.20 13.11
C LEU A 80 -1.66 29.25 12.77
N ILE A 81 -1.53 29.95 11.64
CA ILE A 81 -2.53 30.89 11.14
C ILE A 81 -3.83 30.14 10.81
N GLN A 82 -3.73 28.98 10.15
CA GLN A 82 -4.90 28.14 9.87
C GLN A 82 -5.58 27.67 11.18
N ALA A 83 -4.79 27.26 12.17
CA ALA A 83 -5.29 26.87 13.50
C ALA A 83 -5.96 28.04 14.24
N ALA A 84 -5.41 29.25 14.13
CA ALA A 84 -6.03 30.46 14.68
C ALA A 84 -7.40 30.72 14.04
N HIS A 85 -7.51 30.61 12.71
CA HIS A 85 -8.79 30.78 11.99
C HIS A 85 -9.84 29.71 12.34
N GLN A 86 -9.41 28.50 12.73
CA GLN A 86 -10.31 27.46 13.23
C GLN A 86 -10.64 27.61 14.71
N THR A 87 -9.81 28.32 15.48
CA THR A 87 -9.98 28.49 16.93
C THR A 87 -10.82 29.70 17.28
N PHE A 88 -10.70 30.80 16.53
CA PHE A 88 -11.31 32.09 16.86
C PHE A 88 -12.28 32.54 15.78
N ARG A 89 -13.28 33.34 16.17
CA ARG A 89 -14.26 33.92 15.25
C ARG A 89 -13.60 34.81 14.19
N ALA A 90 -12.58 35.57 14.58
CA ALA A 90 -11.83 36.45 13.68
C ALA A 90 -10.35 36.53 14.10
N VAL A 91 -9.48 36.59 13.10
CA VAL A 91 -8.02 36.72 13.26
C VAL A 91 -7.53 37.89 12.42
N VAL A 92 -6.76 38.78 13.04
CA VAL A 92 -6.13 39.95 12.42
C VAL A 92 -4.62 39.73 12.37
N LEU A 93 -4.04 39.81 11.18
CA LEU A 93 -2.59 39.73 10.97
C LEU A 93 -2.00 41.14 10.78
N PRO A 94 -0.78 41.42 11.27
CA PRO A 94 -0.08 42.68 11.05
C PRO A 94 -0.02 43.03 9.56
N GLY A 95 -0.44 44.24 9.20
CA GLY A 95 -0.40 44.74 7.81
C GLY A 95 -1.62 44.37 6.94
N SER A 96 -2.62 43.65 7.46
CA SER A 96 -3.87 43.38 6.74
C SER A 96 -4.82 44.59 6.80
N HIS A 97 -5.27 45.08 5.63
CA HIS A 97 -6.21 46.20 5.50
C HIS A 97 -7.69 45.83 5.74
N ALA A 98 -7.96 44.65 6.31
CA ALA A 98 -9.32 44.20 6.56
C ALA A 98 -9.97 44.98 7.72
N SER A 99 -11.24 45.37 7.55
CA SER A 99 -12.11 46.04 8.54
C SER A 99 -12.52 45.09 9.69
N ALA A 100 -11.58 44.36 10.26
CA ALA A 100 -11.81 43.57 11.47
C ALA A 100 -11.91 44.51 12.67
N GLY A 101 -12.88 44.27 13.57
CA GLY A 101 -13.07 45.06 14.78
C GLY A 101 -11.82 45.08 15.67
N LYS A 102 -11.81 45.96 16.67
CA LYS A 102 -10.72 46.06 17.65
C LYS A 102 -10.42 44.66 18.24
N PRO A 103 -9.16 44.19 18.28
CA PRO A 103 -8.83 42.88 18.81
C PRO A 103 -9.13 42.81 20.32
N ASP A 104 -9.70 41.69 20.74
CA ASP A 104 -10.01 41.38 22.14
C ASP A 104 -8.76 40.87 22.88
N VAL A 105 -7.89 40.14 22.17
CA VAL A 105 -6.65 39.52 22.66
C VAL A 105 -5.57 39.62 21.60
N THR A 106 -4.32 39.87 22.00
CA THR A 106 -3.15 39.73 21.13
C THR A 106 -2.42 38.44 21.47
N VAL A 107 -2.12 37.63 20.45
CA VAL A 107 -1.37 36.38 20.57
C VAL A 107 -0.06 36.57 19.83
N ARG A 108 1.07 36.54 20.55
CA ARG A 108 2.40 36.53 19.95
C ARG A 108 2.96 35.12 19.97
N ILE A 109 3.47 34.64 18.84
CA ILE A 109 4.13 33.33 18.77
C ILE A 109 5.57 33.50 18.33
N ARG A 110 6.49 32.98 19.14
CA ARG A 110 7.91 32.89 18.83
C ARG A 110 8.37 31.44 18.77
N MET A 111 9.22 31.12 17.81
CA MET A 111 9.86 29.80 17.72
C MET A 111 11.15 29.81 18.53
N LEU A 112 11.40 28.74 19.27
CA LEU A 112 12.72 28.45 19.85
C LEU A 112 13.59 27.77 18.78
N ASP A 113 14.68 27.11 19.17
CA ASP A 113 15.56 26.46 18.20
C ASP A 113 14.97 25.13 17.68
N PRO A 114 14.56 25.04 16.40
CA PRO A 114 14.09 23.78 15.83
C PRO A 114 15.27 22.79 15.71
N ARG A 115 15.05 21.55 16.12
CA ARG A 115 16.06 20.50 16.09
C ARG A 115 15.65 19.41 15.12
N PHE A 116 16.52 19.11 14.17
CA PHE A 116 16.28 18.05 13.22
C PHE A 116 17.49 17.12 13.17
N LYS A 117 17.25 15.83 13.34
CA LYS A 117 18.29 14.79 13.31
C LYS A 117 17.89 13.73 12.32
N ILE A 118 18.82 13.36 11.45
CA ILE A 118 18.71 12.16 10.60
C ILE A 118 19.84 11.23 11.01
N GLN A 119 19.53 9.96 11.22
CA GLN A 119 20.50 8.90 11.42
C GLN A 119 20.66 8.18 10.08
N PRO A 120 21.66 8.56 9.26
CA PRO A 120 21.89 7.88 8.00
C PRO A 120 22.26 6.41 8.30
N ASP A 121 21.43 5.51 7.81
CA ASP A 121 21.63 4.07 7.94
C ASP A 121 22.02 3.52 6.57
N ALA A 122 23.24 2.98 6.45
CA ALA A 122 23.77 2.44 5.20
C ALA A 122 22.99 1.20 4.68
N LEU A 123 22.02 0.70 5.45
CA LEU A 123 21.25 -0.52 5.18
C LEU A 123 19.85 -0.29 4.58
N TYR A 124 19.36 0.96 4.46
CA TYR A 124 17.99 1.23 3.99
C TYR A 124 17.89 2.50 3.13
N ASP A 125 16.93 2.53 2.20
CA ASP A 125 16.48 3.72 1.45
C ASP A 125 15.66 4.70 2.30
N ARG A 126 15.49 4.38 3.60
CA ARG A 126 14.82 5.21 4.58
C ARG A 126 15.65 5.41 5.83
N ALA A 127 16.00 6.66 6.13
CA ALA A 127 16.76 7.02 7.31
C ALA A 127 15.83 7.39 8.48
N PRO A 128 16.01 6.83 9.69
CA PRO A 128 15.34 7.32 10.88
C PRO A 128 15.64 8.80 11.09
N ALA A 129 14.60 9.59 11.30
CA ALA A 129 14.70 11.02 11.56
C ALA A 129 13.81 11.44 12.71
N GLU A 130 14.22 12.51 13.38
CA GLU A 130 13.52 13.13 14.50
C GLU A 130 13.51 14.64 14.29
N LEU A 131 12.30 15.22 14.20
CA LEU A 131 12.08 16.66 14.14
C LEU A 131 11.40 17.11 15.44
N SER A 132 12.04 18.04 16.16
CA SER A 132 11.50 18.69 17.34
C SER A 132 11.29 20.19 17.06
N LEU A 133 10.06 20.64 17.26
CA LEU A 133 9.64 22.03 17.17
C LEU A 133 9.21 22.49 18.56
N ASP A 134 9.81 23.56 19.05
CA ASP A 134 9.52 24.17 20.33
C ASP A 134 9.14 25.63 20.08
N ALA A 135 7.97 26.08 20.51
CA ALA A 135 7.50 27.45 20.36
C ALA A 135 6.87 27.96 21.66
N LEU A 136 6.76 29.27 21.80
CA LEU A 136 6.08 29.91 22.94
C LEU A 136 4.97 30.80 22.42
N ALA A 137 3.74 30.55 22.88
CA ALA A 137 2.59 31.41 22.63
C ALA A 137 2.35 32.32 23.85
N GLU A 138 2.46 33.62 23.65
CA GLU A 138 2.26 34.66 24.65
C GLU A 138 0.92 35.35 24.37
N PHE A 139 0.05 35.41 25.37
CA PHE A 139 -1.29 35.99 25.26
C PHE A 139 -1.34 37.31 26.02
N PHE A 140 -1.90 38.34 25.41
CA PHE A 140 -2.07 39.67 25.99
C PHE A 140 -3.52 40.13 25.87
N ASP A 141 -4.00 40.86 26.86
CA ASP A 141 -5.33 41.48 26.79
C ASP A 141 -5.36 42.66 25.79
N ALA A 142 -6.56 43.23 25.59
CA ALA A 142 -6.76 44.38 24.71
C ALA A 142 -6.00 45.66 25.14
N ALA A 143 -5.46 45.72 26.36
CA ALA A 143 -4.62 46.81 26.86
C ALA A 143 -3.11 46.51 26.72
N GLY A 144 -2.76 45.30 26.28
CA GLY A 144 -1.39 44.82 26.14
C GLY A 144 -0.80 44.24 27.43
N ALA A 145 -1.59 43.98 28.47
CA ALA A 145 -1.13 43.31 29.68
C ALA A 145 -1.04 41.78 29.45
N PRO A 146 0.02 41.10 29.92
CA PRO A 146 0.19 39.68 29.72
C PRO A 146 -0.87 38.87 30.48
N LEU A 147 -1.52 37.93 29.78
CA LEU A 147 -2.51 37.00 30.32
C LEU A 147 -1.89 35.66 30.67
N ALA A 148 -1.11 35.07 29.77
CA ALA A 148 -0.42 33.80 29.99
C ALA A 148 0.68 33.56 28.95
N GLU A 149 1.62 32.69 29.29
CA GLU A 149 2.59 32.11 28.36
C GLU A 149 2.38 30.60 28.30
N ARG A 150 2.29 30.03 27.10
CA ARG A 150 2.03 28.61 26.87
C ARG A 150 3.12 28.00 25.99
N PRO A 151 3.95 27.08 26.53
CA PRO A 151 4.92 26.37 25.72
C PRO A 151 4.21 25.37 24.80
N LEU A 152 4.58 25.39 23.53
CA LEU A 152 4.10 24.48 22.51
C LEU A 152 5.27 23.59 22.08
N GLN A 153 5.07 22.28 22.10
CA GLN A 153 6.13 21.31 21.80
C GLN A 153 5.61 20.21 20.91
N SER A 154 6.37 19.90 19.87
CA SER A 154 6.10 18.81 18.96
C SER A 154 7.39 18.05 18.71
N THR A 155 7.40 16.74 18.92
CA THR A 155 8.50 15.87 18.51
C THR A 155 7.93 14.72 17.70
N ARG A 156 8.41 14.59 16.46
CA ARG A 156 7.99 13.56 15.53
C ARG A 156 9.17 12.73 15.07
N LYS A 157 8.99 11.41 15.13
CA LYS A 157 9.95 10.41 14.67
C LYS A 157 9.36 9.69 13.47
N GLU A 158 10.10 9.66 12.38
CA GLU A 158 9.69 8.99 11.14
C GLU A 158 10.90 8.40 10.41
N ARG A 159 10.67 7.51 9.44
CA ARG A 159 11.71 7.07 8.52
C ARG A 159 11.57 7.81 7.19
N LEU A 160 12.45 8.77 6.96
CA LEU A 160 12.44 9.61 5.76
C LEU A 160 12.95 8.85 4.56
N GLN A 161 12.21 8.92 3.46
CA GLN A 161 12.58 8.35 2.17
C GLN A 161 13.52 9.29 1.43
N LEU A 162 14.47 8.72 0.68
CA LEU A 162 15.21 9.47 -0.32
C LEU A 162 14.32 9.73 -1.55
N GLU A 163 14.45 10.90 -2.15
CA GLU A 163 13.83 11.21 -3.43
C GLU A 163 14.35 10.25 -4.51
N LEU A 164 13.43 9.79 -5.35
CA LEU A 164 13.69 8.89 -6.47
C LEU A 164 14.30 9.64 -7.67
N THR A 165 15.33 10.46 -7.42
CA THR A 165 16.12 11.14 -8.45
C THR A 165 17.34 10.28 -8.83
N GLN A 166 18.00 10.59 -9.95
CA GLN A 166 19.16 9.81 -10.44
C GLN A 166 20.31 9.69 -9.43
N GLN A 167 20.46 10.63 -8.49
CA GLN A 167 21.54 10.62 -7.50
C GLN A 167 21.10 10.19 -6.08
N ARG A 168 19.80 10.09 -5.79
CA ARG A 168 19.23 9.65 -4.49
C ARG A 168 19.90 10.26 -3.25
N CYS A 169 20.19 11.56 -3.27
CA CYS A 169 20.81 12.25 -2.12
C CYS A 169 19.76 12.86 -1.18
N ASP A 170 18.62 13.31 -1.71
CA ASP A 170 17.74 14.25 -1.02
C ASP A 170 16.68 13.51 -0.21
N TYR A 171 16.50 13.85 1.07
CA TYR A 171 15.42 13.27 1.88
C TYR A 171 14.12 14.04 1.66
N ILE A 172 13.00 13.33 1.52
CA ILE A 172 11.66 13.92 1.48
C ILE A 172 11.25 14.31 2.91
N VAL A 173 11.52 15.56 3.28
CA VAL A 173 11.33 16.08 4.66
C VAL A 173 10.00 16.81 4.88
N ASP A 174 9.34 17.28 3.82
CA ASP A 174 8.12 18.09 3.92
C ASP A 174 6.96 17.41 4.66
N PRO A 175 6.68 16.10 4.47
CA PRO A 175 5.60 15.44 5.20
C PRO A 175 5.83 15.43 6.71
N LEU A 176 7.07 15.17 7.15
CA LEU A 176 7.44 15.19 8.57
C LEU A 176 7.26 16.59 9.18
N LEU A 177 7.64 17.64 8.44
CA LEU A 177 7.41 19.03 8.86
C LEU A 177 5.92 19.35 8.96
N GLN A 178 5.13 18.94 7.98
CA GLN A 178 3.69 19.18 7.97
C GLN A 178 3.03 18.55 9.21
N ASP A 179 3.32 17.28 9.49
CA ASP A 179 2.73 16.54 10.61
C ASP A 179 3.21 17.06 11.98
N ALA A 180 4.49 17.45 12.09
CA ALA A 180 5.01 18.09 13.29
C ALA A 180 4.36 19.45 13.53
N SER A 181 4.14 20.23 12.47
CA SER A 181 3.45 21.54 12.51
C SER A 181 1.99 21.39 12.91
N THR A 182 1.29 20.37 12.40
CA THR A 182 -0.10 20.09 12.80
C THR A 182 -0.22 19.77 14.29
N VAL A 183 0.72 19.03 14.88
CA VAL A 183 0.72 18.78 16.34
C VAL A 183 0.93 20.06 17.12
N LEU A 184 1.92 20.85 16.74
CA LEU A 184 2.23 22.11 17.41
C LEU A 184 1.02 23.07 17.36
N ALA A 185 0.39 23.16 16.19
CA ALA A 185 -0.79 23.97 15.97
C ALA A 185 -2.03 23.42 16.70
N THR A 186 -2.19 22.09 16.79
CA THR A 186 -3.26 21.47 17.60
C THR A 186 -3.09 21.84 19.08
N GLN A 187 -1.87 21.80 19.60
CA GLN A 187 -1.60 22.22 20.97
C GLN A 187 -1.90 23.70 21.19
N PHE A 188 -1.58 24.55 20.21
CA PHE A 188 -1.98 25.96 20.23
C PHE A 188 -3.50 26.12 20.35
N MET A 189 -4.29 25.40 19.52
CA MET A 189 -5.75 25.46 19.57
C MET A 189 -6.30 25.04 20.95
N GLN A 190 -5.71 23.99 21.54
CA GLN A 190 -6.11 23.47 22.85
C GLN A 190 -5.80 24.47 23.97
N GLU A 191 -4.56 24.95 24.06
CA GLU A 191 -4.14 25.91 25.08
C GLU A 191 -4.90 27.24 24.97
N ALA A 192 -5.13 27.72 23.75
CA ALA A 192 -5.92 28.92 23.50
C ALA A 192 -7.38 28.77 23.96
N ARG A 193 -8.03 27.63 23.68
CA ARG A 193 -9.39 27.36 24.16
C ARG A 193 -9.44 27.20 25.68
N VAL A 194 -8.48 26.51 26.28
CA VAL A 194 -8.39 26.38 27.75
C VAL A 194 -8.29 27.76 28.42
N LEU A 195 -7.53 28.68 27.84
CA LEU A 195 -7.30 30.00 28.41
C LEU A 195 -8.44 30.99 28.15
N LEU A 196 -9.03 30.97 26.95
CA LEU A 196 -9.88 32.05 26.44
C LEU A 196 -11.33 31.65 26.17
N ASP A 197 -11.68 30.36 26.21
CA ASP A 197 -13.07 29.92 26.11
C ASP A 197 -13.76 30.02 27.49
N PRO A 198 -14.78 30.89 27.64
CA PRO A 198 -15.49 31.06 28.90
C PRO A 198 -16.21 29.79 29.38
N THR A 199 -16.46 28.82 28.49
CA THR A 199 -17.06 27.53 28.87
C THR A 199 -16.05 26.55 29.48
N HIS A 200 -14.75 26.68 29.16
CA HIS A 200 -13.67 25.87 29.73
C HIS A 200 -13.14 26.42 31.06
N ALA A 201 -13.19 27.74 31.26
CA ALA A 201 -12.81 28.38 32.53
C ALA A 201 -13.65 27.87 33.73
N ALA A 202 -14.90 27.45 33.49
CA ALA A 202 -15.76 26.84 34.51
C ALA A 202 -15.42 25.38 34.83
N ALA A 203 -14.77 24.65 33.92
CA ALA A 203 -14.41 23.24 34.10
C ALA A 203 -13.04 23.05 34.77
N ALA A 204 -12.07 23.94 34.52
CA ALA A 204 -10.73 23.88 35.11
C ALA A 204 -10.71 24.17 36.63
N ALA A 205 -11.74 24.81 37.18
CA ALA A 205 -11.89 25.02 38.62
C ALA A 205 -12.39 23.77 39.37
N ALA A 206 -12.76 22.69 38.66
CA ALA A 206 -13.40 21.50 39.25
C ALA A 206 -12.52 20.24 39.29
N SER A 207 -11.25 20.28 38.86
CA SER A 207 -10.38 19.10 38.88
C SER A 207 -8.93 19.42 39.22
N ALA A 208 -8.60 19.39 40.52
CA ALA A 208 -7.24 19.24 41.02
C ALA A 208 -7.14 17.90 41.78
N PRO A 209 -6.26 16.96 41.40
CA PRO A 209 -5.95 15.78 42.20
C PRO A 209 -4.75 15.98 43.13
N PRO A 210 -4.67 15.25 44.26
CA PRO A 210 -3.61 15.38 45.25
C PRO A 210 -2.35 14.56 44.90
N ALA A 211 -1.23 14.96 45.51
CA ALA A 211 0.07 14.32 45.43
C ALA A 211 0.05 12.86 45.94
N SER A 212 0.80 11.97 45.27
CA SER A 212 1.01 10.60 45.71
C SER A 212 2.49 10.21 45.75
N VAL A 213 2.78 9.47 46.81
CA VAL A 213 4.06 9.10 47.42
C VAL A 213 4.65 7.83 46.78
N VAL A 214 5.97 7.72 46.76
CA VAL A 214 6.78 6.57 46.31
C VAL A 214 6.77 5.43 47.35
N PRO A 215 6.89 4.16 46.94
CA PRO A 215 7.83 3.29 47.66
C PRO A 215 8.65 2.29 46.80
N THR A 216 9.68 1.80 47.47
CA THR A 216 10.86 1.04 47.02
C THR A 216 10.72 -0.49 47.18
N GLU A 217 11.61 -1.23 46.49
CA GLU A 217 12.36 -2.42 46.94
C GLU A 217 12.04 -3.87 46.50
N ALA A 218 13.13 -4.51 46.02
CA ALA A 218 13.67 -5.85 46.32
C ALA A 218 13.19 -7.15 45.63
N ALA A 219 14.22 -7.97 45.35
CA ALA A 219 14.29 -9.23 44.62
C ALA A 219 13.86 -10.48 45.41
N GLN A 220 13.64 -11.61 44.71
CA GLN A 220 14.18 -12.93 45.10
C GLN A 220 14.00 -14.05 44.05
N LYS A 221 14.98 -14.96 44.03
CA LYS A 221 15.13 -16.21 43.24
C LYS A 221 14.46 -17.39 43.98
N PRO A 222 14.25 -18.56 43.34
CA PRO A 222 15.02 -19.74 43.81
C PRO A 222 15.45 -20.76 42.72
N ALA A 223 16.53 -21.49 43.04
CA ALA A 223 16.98 -22.77 42.45
C ALA A 223 16.05 -23.92 42.93
N GLY A 224 15.92 -25.13 42.38
CA GLY A 224 16.70 -26.02 41.51
C GLY A 224 16.44 -27.46 42.03
N ILE A 225 16.50 -28.52 41.19
CA ILE A 225 16.79 -29.95 41.53
C ILE A 225 16.89 -30.78 40.22
N VAL A 226 17.84 -31.72 40.16
CA VAL A 226 18.24 -32.60 39.02
C VAL A 226 17.98 -34.10 39.40
N PRO A 227 18.32 -35.15 38.60
CA PRO A 227 17.43 -35.94 37.72
C PRO A 227 17.38 -37.46 38.05
N ALA A 228 16.76 -38.27 37.18
CA ALA A 228 16.96 -39.72 37.11
C ALA A 228 17.18 -40.20 35.65
N ASN A 229 18.15 -41.10 35.47
CA ASN A 229 18.75 -41.59 34.23
C ASN A 229 17.85 -42.46 33.32
N SER A 230 18.11 -42.43 32.01
CA SER A 230 18.22 -43.66 31.20
C SER A 230 19.14 -43.46 29.98
N THR A 231 20.02 -44.44 29.78
CA THR A 231 20.92 -44.74 28.65
C THR A 231 20.11 -44.95 27.36
N THR A 232 20.54 -44.76 26.10
CA THR A 232 21.85 -44.92 25.45
C THR A 232 21.67 -44.51 23.98
N THR A 233 22.46 -43.54 23.52
CA THR A 233 23.07 -43.40 22.18
C THR A 233 23.91 -42.14 22.31
N MET A 234 25.18 -42.12 21.85
CA MET A 234 25.92 -40.85 21.77
C MET A 234 25.34 -39.99 20.64
N ALA A 235 24.11 -39.50 20.86
CA ALA A 235 23.51 -38.43 20.10
C ALA A 235 24.03 -37.12 20.71
N SER A 236 24.37 -36.15 19.87
CA SER A 236 24.66 -34.81 20.37
C SER A 236 23.46 -34.34 21.21
N PRO A 237 23.67 -33.78 22.41
CA PRO A 237 22.60 -33.28 23.27
C PRO A 237 21.93 -32.00 22.77
N LEU A 238 22.18 -31.67 21.51
CA LEU A 238 21.72 -30.49 20.82
C LEU A 238 20.92 -30.95 19.61
N SER A 239 19.66 -30.53 19.52
CA SER A 239 18.93 -30.58 18.26
C SER A 239 19.20 -29.29 17.50
N PHE A 240 19.54 -29.42 16.22
CA PHE A 240 19.94 -28.32 15.35
C PHE A 240 19.11 -28.36 14.07
N LYS A 241 18.55 -27.22 13.69
CA LYS A 241 17.85 -27.03 12.41
C LYS A 241 18.18 -25.68 11.82
N ALA A 242 18.72 -25.68 10.61
CA ALA A 242 18.89 -24.50 9.79
C ALA A 242 17.79 -24.42 8.72
N THR A 243 17.33 -23.21 8.40
CA THR A 243 16.34 -22.94 7.35
C THR A 243 16.77 -21.72 6.57
N LEU A 244 16.86 -21.84 5.24
CA LEU A 244 17.01 -20.70 4.35
C LEU A 244 15.62 -20.11 4.07
N LEU A 245 15.51 -18.80 4.25
CA LEU A 245 14.30 -18.03 4.03
C LEU A 245 14.67 -16.89 3.08
N ASP A 246 14.06 -16.84 1.92
CA ASP A 246 14.13 -15.72 1.00
C ASP A 246 12.89 -14.83 1.17
N GLU A 247 12.82 -13.71 0.44
CA GLU A 247 11.80 -12.68 0.64
C GLU A 247 10.42 -13.15 0.16
N ASN A 248 10.41 -13.96 -0.89
CA ASN A 248 9.21 -14.43 -1.60
C ASN A 248 8.85 -15.92 -1.29
N SER A 249 9.63 -16.61 -0.45
CA SER A 249 9.44 -18.00 0.00
C SER A 249 9.45 -19.06 -1.11
N ASN A 250 10.24 -18.88 -2.16
CA ASN A 250 10.28 -19.78 -3.32
C ASN A 250 11.60 -20.58 -3.48
N LEU A 251 12.58 -20.37 -2.60
CA LEU A 251 13.94 -20.94 -2.60
C LEU A 251 14.77 -20.61 -3.85
N LEU A 252 14.45 -19.50 -4.51
CA LEU A 252 15.14 -18.92 -5.66
C LEU A 252 15.69 -17.55 -5.27
N LEU A 253 17.01 -17.48 -5.15
CA LEU A 253 17.75 -16.30 -4.74
C LEU A 253 17.97 -15.34 -5.91
N GLU A 254 17.32 -14.19 -5.85
CA GLU A 254 17.37 -13.18 -6.91
C GLU A 254 18.26 -11.98 -6.52
N GLY A 255 18.84 -11.30 -7.51
CA GLY A 255 19.68 -10.14 -7.25
C GLY A 255 18.90 -9.00 -6.60
N GLY A 256 19.39 -8.47 -5.48
CA GLY A 256 18.70 -7.44 -4.69
C GLY A 256 17.78 -7.98 -3.60
N GLU A 257 17.53 -9.30 -3.56
CA GLU A 257 16.65 -9.93 -2.57
C GLU A 257 17.29 -9.99 -1.18
N ARG A 258 16.47 -9.83 -0.12
CA ARG A 258 16.91 -10.08 1.25
C ARG A 258 16.73 -11.55 1.62
N ILE A 259 17.82 -12.19 2.02
CA ILE A 259 17.83 -13.59 2.44
C ILE A 259 18.19 -13.71 3.91
N ARG A 260 17.63 -14.72 4.57
CA ARG A 260 17.84 -15.04 5.98
C ARG A 260 18.15 -16.53 6.14
N VAL A 261 19.23 -16.85 6.84
CA VAL A 261 19.48 -18.22 7.32
C VAL A 261 19.17 -18.25 8.81
N ARG A 262 18.03 -18.84 9.16
CA ARG A 262 17.61 -19.01 10.54
C ARG A 262 18.14 -20.33 11.07
N VAL A 263 18.73 -20.30 12.26
CA VAL A 263 19.30 -21.46 12.95
C VAL A 263 18.64 -21.60 14.31
N ASP A 264 17.90 -22.68 14.50
CA ASP A 264 17.26 -23.04 15.75
C ASP A 264 18.06 -24.17 16.43
N ILE A 265 18.44 -23.94 17.68
CA ILE A 265 19.21 -24.87 18.51
C ILE A 265 18.42 -25.14 19.77
N VAL A 266 18.25 -26.40 20.13
CA VAL A 266 17.56 -26.83 21.36
C VAL A 266 18.52 -27.69 22.17
N ASN A 267 18.75 -27.30 23.42
CA ASN A 267 19.48 -28.10 24.38
C ASN A 267 18.54 -29.14 24.98
N THR A 268 18.75 -30.41 24.63
CA THR A 268 17.95 -31.54 25.14
C THR A 268 18.56 -32.16 26.39
N ASP A 269 19.69 -31.64 26.88
CA ASP A 269 20.37 -32.13 28.06
C ASP A 269 19.91 -31.47 29.37
N SER A 270 20.28 -32.12 30.47
CA SER A 270 20.00 -31.68 31.84
C SER A 270 20.99 -30.63 32.37
N GLN A 271 21.99 -30.23 31.59
CA GLN A 271 23.01 -29.26 31.95
C GLN A 271 23.03 -28.11 30.93
N ALA A 272 23.44 -26.91 31.38
CA ALA A 272 23.62 -25.77 30.49
C ALA A 272 24.79 -26.02 29.53
N VAL A 273 24.61 -25.64 28.26
CA VAL A 273 25.63 -25.74 27.23
C VAL A 273 26.37 -24.41 27.11
N GLN A 274 27.70 -24.47 27.13
CA GLN A 274 28.57 -23.31 27.02
C GLN A 274 28.39 -22.61 25.66
N PRO A 275 28.79 -21.33 25.54
CA PRO A 275 28.71 -20.60 24.27
C PRO A 275 29.42 -21.33 23.12
N MET A 276 28.67 -21.60 22.06
CA MET A 276 29.16 -22.18 20.81
C MET A 276 29.14 -21.13 19.71
N THR A 277 29.85 -21.41 18.62
CA THR A 277 29.80 -20.58 17.42
C THR A 277 29.00 -21.30 16.34
N VAL A 278 27.93 -20.66 15.85
CA VAL A 278 27.29 -21.05 14.59
C VAL A 278 28.08 -20.43 13.46
N GLN A 279 28.45 -21.24 12.48
CA GLN A 279 29.19 -20.80 11.31
C GLN A 279 28.37 -21.06 10.05
N LEU A 280 28.28 -20.04 9.21
CA LEU A 280 27.69 -20.08 7.87
C LEU A 280 28.81 -20.06 6.83
N ALA A 281 28.77 -21.00 5.91
CA ALA A 281 29.64 -21.05 4.74
C ALA A 281 28.79 -21.17 3.47
N GLY A 282 29.34 -20.78 2.32
CA GLY A 282 28.67 -20.88 1.04
C GLY A 282 29.52 -20.30 -0.09
N PRO A 283 28.95 -20.14 -1.31
CA PRO A 283 29.67 -19.59 -2.45
C PRO A 283 30.25 -18.20 -2.13
N PRO A 284 31.52 -17.90 -2.50
CA PRO A 284 32.19 -16.65 -2.15
C PRO A 284 31.39 -15.38 -2.46
N ALA A 285 30.70 -15.35 -3.61
CA ALA A 285 29.91 -14.20 -4.05
C ALA A 285 28.70 -13.90 -3.15
N LEU A 286 28.10 -14.93 -2.55
CA LEU A 286 26.91 -14.83 -1.71
C LEU A 286 27.26 -14.70 -0.24
N ILE A 287 28.25 -15.48 0.22
CA ILE A 287 28.66 -15.45 1.63
C ILE A 287 29.29 -14.11 2.01
N ALA A 288 29.93 -13.41 1.06
CA ALA A 288 30.47 -12.06 1.26
C ALA A 288 29.40 -10.99 1.53
N GLN A 289 28.12 -11.27 1.25
CA GLN A 289 27.02 -10.34 1.49
C GLN A 289 26.50 -10.36 2.93
N PHE A 290 26.83 -11.41 3.68
CA PHE A 290 26.47 -11.53 5.09
C PHE A 290 27.43 -10.68 5.94
N PRO A 291 26.93 -9.71 6.74
CA PRO A 291 27.78 -8.87 7.59
C PRO A 291 28.59 -9.67 8.62
N ALA A 292 28.10 -10.84 8.99
CA ALA A 292 28.80 -11.81 9.82
C ALA A 292 28.52 -13.22 9.30
N THR A 293 29.53 -14.08 9.33
CA THR A 293 29.42 -15.51 9.01
C THR A 293 29.58 -16.41 10.23
N LYS A 294 29.77 -15.79 11.40
CA LYS A 294 29.89 -16.46 12.70
C LYS A 294 29.03 -15.72 13.73
N LEU A 295 28.16 -16.45 14.42
CA LEU A 295 27.34 -15.93 15.52
C LEU A 295 27.52 -16.78 16.76
N SER A 296 27.62 -16.14 17.93
CA SER A 296 27.70 -16.86 19.21
C SER A 296 26.30 -17.21 19.70
N THR A 297 26.11 -18.44 20.16
CA THR A 297 24.84 -18.88 20.78
C THR A 297 24.61 -18.25 22.14
N GLY A 298 25.69 -17.80 22.80
CA GLY A 298 25.70 -17.61 24.25
C GLY A 298 25.44 -18.92 24.99
N THR A 299 25.33 -18.85 26.32
CA THR A 299 24.94 -20.01 27.14
C THR A 299 23.50 -20.41 26.84
N ILE A 300 23.26 -21.70 26.61
CA ILE A 300 21.91 -22.26 26.45
C ILE A 300 21.62 -23.11 27.69
N GLU A 301 20.66 -22.67 28.52
CA GLU A 301 20.26 -23.39 29.73
C GLU A 301 19.71 -24.80 29.42
N ALA A 302 19.66 -25.66 30.44
CA ALA A 302 19.08 -27.01 30.32
C ALA A 302 17.62 -26.94 29.82
N GLY A 303 17.28 -27.70 28.77
CA GLY A 303 15.95 -27.64 28.13
C GLY A 303 15.65 -26.35 27.35
N GLY A 304 16.60 -25.41 27.29
CA GLY A 304 16.44 -24.12 26.62
C GLY A 304 16.64 -24.20 25.11
N SER A 305 16.15 -23.18 24.41
CA SER A 305 16.33 -23.03 22.96
C SER A 305 16.90 -21.66 22.60
N LYS A 306 17.68 -21.60 21.52
CA LYS A 306 18.21 -20.37 20.94
C LYS A 306 17.96 -20.33 19.44
N SER A 307 17.50 -19.19 18.95
CA SER A 307 17.37 -18.89 17.53
C SER A 307 18.34 -17.79 17.13
N LEU A 308 19.05 -17.98 16.04
CA LEU A 308 20.01 -17.03 15.47
C LEU A 308 19.71 -16.82 13.99
N GLU A 309 19.96 -15.63 13.47
CA GLU A 309 19.71 -15.30 12.07
C GLU A 309 20.95 -14.64 11.44
N PHE A 310 21.39 -15.21 10.32
CA PHE A 310 22.27 -14.53 9.38
C PHE A 310 21.41 -13.82 8.34
N ILE A 311 21.64 -12.54 8.08
CA ILE A 311 20.86 -11.74 7.14
C ILE A 311 21.79 -11.13 6.12
N ALA A 312 21.43 -11.21 4.84
CA ALA A 312 22.15 -10.57 3.74
C ALA A 312 21.17 -9.99 2.71
N THR A 313 21.64 -8.99 1.97
CA THR A 313 20.99 -8.54 0.74
C THR A 313 21.87 -8.95 -0.42
N LEU A 314 21.32 -9.66 -1.40
CA LEU A 314 22.10 -10.14 -2.53
C LEU A 314 22.46 -9.01 -3.50
N PRO A 315 23.62 -9.07 -4.19
CA PRO A 315 24.00 -8.06 -5.16
C PRO A 315 23.03 -8.09 -6.35
N GLN A 316 22.83 -6.94 -6.98
CA GLN A 316 21.90 -6.78 -8.11
C GLN A 316 22.29 -7.67 -9.31
N SER A 317 23.59 -7.90 -9.52
CA SER A 317 24.10 -8.78 -10.57
C SER A 317 24.59 -10.09 -9.95
N LEU A 318 23.84 -11.17 -10.20
CA LEU A 318 24.21 -12.52 -9.83
C LEU A 318 24.42 -13.39 -11.06
N ASN A 319 25.49 -14.16 -11.07
CA ASN A 319 25.65 -15.21 -12.05
C ASN A 319 24.69 -16.36 -11.73
N PRO A 320 23.93 -16.88 -12.71
CA PRO A 320 23.08 -18.04 -12.49
C PRO A 320 23.91 -19.24 -12.00
N GLN A 321 23.55 -19.80 -10.84
CA GLN A 321 24.23 -20.97 -10.27
C GLN A 321 23.36 -21.66 -9.21
N GLN A 322 23.62 -22.93 -8.91
CA GLN A 322 23.16 -23.52 -7.65
C GLN A 322 24.07 -23.06 -6.51
N ALA A 323 23.46 -22.64 -5.40
CA ALA A 323 24.15 -22.22 -4.19
C ALA A 323 23.92 -23.24 -3.07
N GLU A 324 25.01 -23.64 -2.44
CA GLU A 324 24.99 -24.51 -1.28
C GLU A 324 25.48 -23.73 -0.07
N PHE A 325 24.59 -23.46 0.88
CA PHE A 325 24.98 -22.91 2.17
C PHE A 325 25.18 -24.05 3.16
N GLN A 326 26.33 -24.08 3.82
CA GLN A 326 26.61 -25.02 4.88
C GLN A 326 26.53 -24.31 6.22
N VAL A 327 25.70 -24.83 7.11
CA VAL A 327 25.58 -24.34 8.48
C VAL A 327 26.15 -25.39 9.42
N SER A 328 27.12 -24.99 10.25
CA SER A 328 27.79 -25.87 11.20
C SER A 328 27.91 -25.24 12.57
N LEU A 329 27.92 -26.07 13.60
CA LEU A 329 28.20 -25.68 14.99
C LEU A 329 29.66 -25.99 15.32
N ALA A 330 30.35 -25.06 15.97
CA ALA A 330 31.70 -25.25 16.49
C ALA A 330 31.72 -25.02 18.00
N SER A 331 32.21 -26.01 18.75
CA SER A 331 32.46 -25.91 20.19
C SER A 331 33.94 -25.68 20.46
N GLY A 332 34.27 -24.70 21.30
CA GLY A 332 35.65 -24.43 21.73
C GLY A 332 36.19 -25.43 22.76
N THR A 333 35.35 -26.30 23.31
CA THR A 333 35.66 -27.19 24.45
C THR A 333 35.59 -28.67 24.10
N GLY A 334 35.47 -29.02 22.81
CA GLY A 334 35.44 -30.42 22.35
C GLY A 334 34.13 -31.18 22.62
N GLN A 335 33.04 -30.48 22.93
CA GLN A 335 31.71 -31.10 23.05
C GLN A 335 31.21 -31.65 21.70
N PRO A 336 30.50 -32.81 21.69
CA PRO A 336 29.90 -33.35 20.48
C PRO A 336 28.83 -32.41 19.91
N VAL A 337 29.06 -31.87 18.71
CA VAL A 337 28.12 -31.02 17.99
C VAL A 337 27.35 -31.81 16.92
N PRO A 338 26.13 -31.40 16.55
CA PRO A 338 25.37 -31.99 15.45
C PRO A 338 26.12 -31.88 14.11
N ALA A 339 25.82 -32.78 13.18
CA ALA A 339 26.38 -32.73 11.83
C ALA A 339 25.99 -31.43 11.11
N PRO A 340 26.86 -30.87 10.25
CA PRO A 340 26.52 -29.70 9.44
C PRO A 340 25.29 -29.97 8.57
N GLN A 341 24.45 -28.95 8.37
CA GLN A 341 23.31 -29.01 7.47
C GLN A 341 23.61 -28.20 6.21
N THR A 342 23.38 -28.82 5.05
CA THR A 342 23.44 -28.15 3.76
C THR A 342 22.06 -27.63 3.38
N LEU A 343 22.00 -26.37 2.97
CA LEU A 343 20.83 -25.69 2.45
C LEU A 343 21.09 -25.39 0.98
N LEU A 344 20.22 -25.89 0.11
CA LEU A 344 20.33 -25.71 -1.34
C LEU A 344 19.40 -24.58 -1.78
N ALA A 345 19.88 -23.74 -2.69
CA ALA A 345 19.07 -22.71 -3.34
C ALA A 345 19.54 -22.49 -4.78
N SER A 346 18.64 -22.02 -5.65
CA SER A 346 19.02 -21.61 -7.00
C SER A 346 19.26 -20.10 -7.03
N VAL A 347 20.24 -19.61 -7.76
CA VAL A 347 20.56 -18.18 -7.90
C VAL A 347 20.29 -17.73 -9.33
N ARG A 348 19.63 -16.58 -9.53
CA ARG A 348 19.40 -16.00 -10.87
C ARG A 348 19.60 -14.47 -10.89
N PRO A 349 20.06 -13.89 -12.02
CA PRO A 349 20.13 -12.44 -12.20
C PRO A 349 18.74 -11.83 -12.29
N THR A 350 18.60 -10.61 -11.78
CA THR A 350 17.34 -9.85 -11.79
C THR A 350 17.09 -9.29 -13.20
N GLY A 351 16.13 -9.90 -13.91
CA GLY A 351 15.52 -9.34 -15.12
C GLY A 351 14.04 -8.99 -14.95
N ILE A 352 13.50 -9.13 -13.73
CA ILE A 352 12.08 -8.97 -13.41
C ILE A 352 12.00 -8.43 -11.98
N THR A 353 11.50 -7.22 -11.77
CA THR A 353 11.08 -6.76 -10.44
C THR A 353 9.79 -7.49 -10.07
N THR A 354 9.91 -8.60 -9.34
CA THR A 354 8.81 -9.55 -9.05
C THR A 354 7.74 -9.03 -8.09
N ASP A 355 7.76 -7.78 -7.65
CA ASP A 355 6.64 -7.19 -6.89
C ASP A 355 5.97 -5.99 -7.56
N ASP A 356 6.54 -5.50 -8.66
CA ASP A 356 5.92 -4.44 -9.45
C ASP A 356 5.14 -5.05 -10.62
N VAL A 357 3.83 -5.15 -10.46
CA VAL A 357 2.93 -5.60 -11.53
C VAL A 357 2.79 -4.53 -12.63
N ASP A 358 3.22 -3.29 -12.42
CA ASP A 358 3.26 -2.25 -13.45
C ASP A 358 4.40 -2.49 -14.45
N HIS A 359 5.40 -3.31 -14.10
CA HIS A 359 6.45 -3.75 -15.01
C HIS A 359 6.02 -5.01 -15.79
N VAL A 360 5.38 -4.80 -16.94
CA VAL A 360 4.91 -5.90 -17.80
C VAL A 360 6.09 -6.62 -18.44
N PRO A 361 6.19 -7.96 -18.36
CA PRO A 361 7.26 -8.70 -19.01
C PRO A 361 7.23 -8.51 -20.53
N ALA A 362 8.39 -8.67 -21.16
CA ALA A 362 8.51 -8.53 -22.61
C ALA A 362 7.55 -9.49 -23.35
N PRO A 363 6.98 -9.08 -24.50
CA PRO A 363 6.01 -9.90 -25.22
C PRO A 363 6.60 -11.25 -25.61
N THR A 364 5.83 -12.32 -25.43
CA THR A 364 6.26 -13.64 -25.92
C THR A 364 6.17 -13.71 -27.43
N THR A 365 7.20 -14.29 -28.06
CA THR A 365 7.32 -14.42 -29.53
C THR A 365 6.44 -15.55 -30.08
N GLU A 366 5.81 -16.32 -29.22
CA GLU A 366 4.97 -17.45 -29.59
C GLU A 366 3.52 -17.03 -29.89
N GLY A 367 3.15 -17.18 -31.17
CA GLY A 367 1.76 -17.37 -31.63
C GLY A 367 0.80 -16.24 -31.30
N GLN A 368 0.74 -15.21 -32.15
CA GLN A 368 -0.25 -14.15 -32.08
C GLN A 368 -1.69 -14.72 -32.11
N ARG A 369 -2.49 -14.42 -31.09
CA ARG A 369 -3.87 -14.89 -30.93
C ARG A 369 -4.85 -13.94 -31.61
N SER A 370 -4.79 -13.90 -32.94
CA SER A 370 -5.58 -12.96 -33.74
C SER A 370 -7.10 -13.22 -33.72
N GLY A 371 -7.53 -14.39 -33.22
CA GLY A 371 -8.94 -14.73 -33.04
C GLY A 371 -9.52 -14.42 -31.67
N ASP A 372 -8.69 -14.00 -30.71
CA ASP A 372 -9.10 -13.75 -29.32
C ASP A 372 -9.30 -12.24 -29.09
N TYR A 373 -10.24 -11.89 -28.22
CA TYR A 373 -10.67 -10.50 -28.00
C TYR A 373 -10.81 -10.16 -26.52
N LEU A 374 -10.51 -8.91 -26.18
CA LEU A 374 -10.68 -8.36 -24.84
C LEU A 374 -11.53 -7.08 -24.89
N LEU A 375 -12.59 -7.05 -24.09
CA LEU A 375 -13.26 -5.82 -23.68
C LEU A 375 -12.85 -5.53 -22.23
N SER A 376 -12.03 -4.51 -22.00
CA SER A 376 -11.56 -4.12 -20.67
C SER A 376 -12.21 -2.80 -20.26
N ILE A 377 -12.92 -2.81 -19.15
CA ILE A 377 -13.72 -1.67 -18.67
C ILE A 377 -13.24 -1.32 -17.26
N GLY A 378 -12.85 -0.07 -17.04
CA GLY A 378 -12.35 0.41 -15.74
C GLY A 378 -12.94 1.77 -15.38
N ILE A 379 -13.68 1.85 -14.27
CA ILE A 379 -14.40 3.06 -13.88
C ILE A 379 -13.95 3.48 -12.49
N SER A 380 -13.01 4.43 -12.45
CA SER A 380 -12.48 4.99 -11.22
C SER A 380 -13.36 6.11 -10.66
N SER A 381 -14.01 6.84 -11.54
CA SER A 381 -14.89 7.96 -11.25
C SER A 381 -16.22 7.82 -11.97
N TYR A 382 -17.28 8.36 -11.37
CA TYR A 382 -18.63 8.34 -11.94
C TYR A 382 -19.10 9.76 -12.17
N ARG A 383 -19.96 9.97 -13.17
CA ARG A 383 -20.63 11.25 -13.39
C ARG A 383 -21.45 11.68 -12.17
N GLU A 384 -22.02 10.71 -11.47
CA GLU A 384 -22.80 10.90 -10.24
C GLU A 384 -21.85 10.89 -9.02
N PRO A 385 -21.66 12.01 -8.30
CA PRO A 385 -20.66 12.12 -7.23
C PRO A 385 -20.91 11.20 -6.03
N HIS A 386 -22.15 10.76 -5.82
CA HIS A 386 -22.53 9.91 -4.69
C HIS A 386 -22.17 8.42 -4.90
N ILE A 387 -21.75 8.03 -6.10
CA ILE A 387 -21.26 6.69 -6.36
C ILE A 387 -19.78 6.65 -5.96
N GLY A 388 -19.46 5.80 -4.98
CA GLY A 388 -18.10 5.73 -4.42
C GLY A 388 -17.05 5.47 -5.51
N ALA A 389 -16.02 6.31 -5.54
CA ALA A 389 -14.89 6.15 -6.44
C ALA A 389 -14.11 4.86 -6.15
N ARG A 390 -13.56 4.26 -7.20
CA ARG A 390 -12.62 3.13 -7.14
C ARG A 390 -11.27 3.60 -7.67
N LYS A 391 -10.34 3.99 -6.78
CA LYS A 391 -9.16 4.79 -7.16
C LYS A 391 -8.39 4.21 -8.35
N TYR A 392 -8.30 2.89 -8.44
CA TYR A 392 -7.42 2.20 -9.38
C TYR A 392 -8.14 1.45 -10.49
N ALA A 393 -9.47 1.46 -10.55
CA ALA A 393 -10.23 0.66 -11.53
C ALA A 393 -9.87 0.96 -13.00
N ALA A 394 -9.66 2.23 -13.36
CA ALA A 394 -9.20 2.60 -14.70
C ALA A 394 -7.80 2.06 -15.01
N LEU A 395 -6.86 2.16 -14.06
CA LEU A 395 -5.49 1.63 -14.19
C LEU A 395 -5.49 0.09 -14.24
N ASP A 396 -6.32 -0.55 -13.41
CA ASP A 396 -6.53 -1.99 -13.37
C ASP A 396 -6.93 -2.52 -14.77
N ALA A 397 -7.90 -1.87 -15.42
CA ALA A 397 -8.35 -2.24 -16.76
C ALA A 397 -7.27 -2.06 -17.85
N GLU A 398 -6.47 -1.00 -17.75
CA GLU A 398 -5.34 -0.74 -18.65
C GLU A 398 -4.23 -1.78 -18.49
N MET A 399 -3.90 -2.15 -17.25
CA MET A 399 -2.88 -3.14 -16.98
C MET A 399 -3.30 -4.54 -17.41
N VAL A 400 -4.57 -4.92 -17.20
CA VAL A 400 -5.11 -6.19 -17.74
C VAL A 400 -5.01 -6.22 -19.27
N ALA A 401 -5.35 -5.11 -19.95
CA ALA A 401 -5.19 -5.00 -21.39
C ALA A 401 -3.73 -5.18 -21.84
N THR A 402 -2.79 -4.54 -21.13
CA THR A 402 -1.36 -4.61 -21.44
C THR A 402 -0.79 -6.02 -21.23
N TYR A 403 -1.18 -6.71 -20.16
CA TYR A 403 -0.76 -8.08 -19.88
C TYR A 403 -1.28 -9.08 -20.90
N VAL A 404 -2.56 -8.98 -21.28
CA VAL A 404 -3.15 -9.90 -22.26
C VAL A 404 -2.56 -9.65 -23.65
N GLN A 405 -2.17 -8.43 -23.98
CA GLN A 405 -1.40 -8.14 -25.21
C GLN A 405 0.00 -8.75 -25.16
N ALA A 406 0.76 -8.48 -24.09
CA ALA A 406 2.16 -8.91 -23.98
C ALA A 406 2.30 -10.43 -23.81
N LEU A 407 1.53 -11.03 -22.90
CA LEU A 407 1.67 -12.42 -22.50
C LEU A 407 0.59 -13.33 -23.07
N GLY A 408 -0.57 -12.77 -23.43
CA GLY A 408 -1.65 -13.50 -24.11
C GLY A 408 -1.56 -13.45 -25.64
N GLY A 409 -0.64 -12.66 -26.20
CA GLY A 409 -0.43 -12.54 -27.64
C GLY A 409 -1.59 -11.87 -28.40
N LEU A 410 -2.47 -11.13 -27.72
CA LEU A 410 -3.60 -10.45 -28.37
C LEU A 410 -3.11 -9.24 -29.18
N PRO A 411 -3.52 -9.10 -30.46
CA PRO A 411 -3.27 -7.88 -31.22
C PRO A 411 -3.93 -6.67 -30.56
N LYS A 412 -3.31 -5.49 -30.67
CA LYS A 412 -3.87 -4.23 -30.15
C LYS A 412 -5.29 -3.94 -30.65
N ASN A 413 -5.58 -4.25 -31.91
CA ASN A 413 -6.90 -4.03 -32.52
C ASN A 413 -7.99 -4.99 -32.02
N ASN A 414 -7.62 -6.04 -31.29
CA ASN A 414 -8.54 -6.98 -30.66
C ASN A 414 -8.84 -6.61 -29.20
N VAL A 415 -8.29 -5.50 -28.72
CA VAL A 415 -8.54 -4.98 -27.37
C VAL A 415 -9.32 -3.69 -27.46
N ARG A 416 -10.46 -3.64 -26.78
CA ARG A 416 -11.23 -2.41 -26.56
C ARG A 416 -11.16 -2.05 -25.08
N LEU A 417 -10.57 -0.89 -24.80
CA LEU A 417 -10.43 -0.33 -23.46
C LEU A 417 -11.41 0.82 -23.28
N LEU A 418 -12.29 0.74 -22.28
CA LEU A 418 -13.23 1.79 -21.90
C LEU A 418 -12.91 2.25 -20.46
N GLN A 419 -12.49 3.50 -20.31
CA GLN A 419 -12.10 4.08 -19.02
C GLN A 419 -12.95 5.30 -18.67
N ASP A 420 -13.42 5.37 -17.43
CA ASP A 420 -14.17 6.50 -16.87
C ASP A 420 -15.20 7.07 -17.87
N TRP A 421 -15.01 8.31 -18.33
CA TRP A 421 -15.94 9.04 -19.20
C TRP A 421 -16.25 8.35 -20.53
N SER A 422 -15.42 7.39 -20.97
CA SER A 422 -15.64 6.57 -22.18
C SER A 422 -16.36 5.25 -21.91
N ALA A 423 -16.61 4.90 -20.64
CA ALA A 423 -17.35 3.70 -20.23
C ALA A 423 -18.84 4.03 -19.98
N LEU A 424 -19.50 4.67 -20.95
CA LEU A 424 -20.94 4.94 -20.87
C LEU A 424 -21.73 3.66 -21.13
N ARG A 425 -22.97 3.60 -20.64
CA ARG A 425 -23.89 2.51 -20.98
C ARG A 425 -23.94 2.19 -22.49
N PRO A 426 -24.17 3.16 -23.39
CA PRO A 426 -24.21 2.88 -24.83
C PRO A 426 -22.89 2.39 -25.42
N ASP A 427 -21.74 2.83 -24.90
CA ASP A 427 -20.41 2.38 -25.39
C ASP A 427 -20.14 0.92 -25.00
N ILE A 428 -20.54 0.52 -23.78
CA ILE A 428 -20.49 -0.87 -23.33
C ILE A 428 -21.45 -1.73 -24.18
N GLU A 429 -22.65 -1.22 -24.47
CA GLU A 429 -23.64 -1.91 -25.28
C GLU A 429 -23.18 -2.12 -26.73
N GLU A 430 -22.64 -1.09 -27.39
CA GLU A 430 -22.07 -1.21 -28.75
C GLU A 430 -20.88 -2.19 -28.77
N ALA A 431 -20.03 -2.17 -27.73
CA ALA A 431 -18.93 -3.13 -27.64
C ALA A 431 -19.40 -4.59 -27.57
N LEU A 432 -20.46 -4.86 -26.80
CA LEU A 432 -21.00 -6.20 -26.59
C LEU A 432 -21.91 -6.69 -27.72
N LEU A 433 -22.71 -5.80 -28.31
CA LEU A 433 -23.76 -6.16 -29.26
C LEU A 433 -23.37 -5.97 -30.72
N ASP A 434 -22.41 -5.09 -31.01
CA ASP A 434 -22.01 -4.78 -32.39
C ASP A 434 -20.55 -5.18 -32.65
N TRP A 435 -19.61 -4.63 -31.87
CA TRP A 435 -18.19 -4.84 -32.11
C TRP A 435 -17.78 -6.30 -31.94
N LEU A 436 -17.99 -6.91 -30.76
CA LEU A 436 -17.63 -8.30 -30.52
C LEU A 436 -18.29 -9.26 -31.52
N PRO A 437 -19.63 -9.27 -31.70
CA PRO A 437 -20.28 -10.23 -32.61
C PRO A 437 -19.79 -10.15 -34.06
N SER A 438 -19.35 -8.98 -34.52
CA SER A 438 -18.82 -8.79 -35.87
C SER A 438 -17.43 -9.38 -36.12
N LYS A 439 -16.72 -9.81 -35.07
CA LYS A 439 -15.31 -10.24 -35.14
C LYS A 439 -15.07 -11.71 -34.79
N LEU A 440 -15.99 -12.32 -34.05
CA LEU A 440 -15.75 -13.61 -33.41
C LEU A 440 -15.94 -14.81 -34.34
N THR A 441 -15.16 -15.85 -34.06
CA THR A 441 -15.25 -17.18 -34.67
C THR A 441 -15.50 -18.23 -33.59
N GLN A 442 -15.93 -19.43 -33.99
CA GLN A 442 -16.23 -20.51 -33.05
C GLN A 442 -15.02 -20.95 -32.20
N ASP A 443 -13.80 -20.60 -32.59
CA ASP A 443 -12.57 -20.90 -31.87
C ASP A 443 -12.11 -19.77 -30.93
N SER A 444 -12.74 -18.59 -31.01
CA SER A 444 -12.35 -17.40 -30.25
C SER A 444 -12.49 -17.57 -28.73
N LEU A 445 -11.50 -17.09 -27.98
CA LEU A 445 -11.64 -16.73 -26.56
C LEU A 445 -12.03 -15.26 -26.44
N VAL A 446 -13.06 -14.97 -25.65
CA VAL A 446 -13.44 -13.60 -25.29
C VAL A 446 -13.26 -13.39 -23.81
N THR A 447 -12.50 -12.35 -23.44
CA THR A 447 -12.43 -11.87 -22.06
C THR A 447 -13.17 -10.54 -21.95
N VAL A 448 -14.08 -10.43 -20.98
CA VAL A 448 -14.73 -9.18 -20.61
C VAL A 448 -14.32 -8.88 -19.17
N TYR A 449 -13.45 -7.88 -18.99
CA TYR A 449 -12.97 -7.46 -17.68
C TYR A 449 -13.70 -6.18 -17.27
N PHE A 450 -14.26 -6.15 -16.06
CA PHE A 450 -14.93 -5.00 -15.49
C PHE A 450 -14.40 -4.67 -14.11
N ALA A 451 -13.74 -3.52 -13.96
CA ALA A 451 -13.35 -2.93 -12.70
C ALA A 451 -14.27 -1.75 -12.36
N GLY A 452 -15.04 -1.83 -11.26
CA GLY A 452 -15.95 -0.75 -10.92
C GLY A 452 -16.95 -1.07 -9.81
N GLN A 453 -18.15 -0.51 -9.94
CA GLN A 453 -19.25 -0.66 -9.01
C GLN A 453 -20.38 -1.48 -9.64
N ALA A 454 -21.00 -2.33 -8.84
CA ALA A 454 -22.27 -2.98 -9.15
C ALA A 454 -23.29 -2.64 -8.07
N VAL A 455 -24.57 -2.84 -8.35
CA VAL A 455 -25.64 -2.55 -7.42
C VAL A 455 -26.76 -3.57 -7.52
N VAL A 456 -27.29 -3.97 -6.38
CA VAL A 456 -28.48 -4.82 -6.29
C VAL A 456 -29.68 -3.96 -5.93
N SER A 457 -30.72 -4.01 -6.77
CA SER A 457 -32.00 -3.32 -6.53
C SER A 457 -32.78 -3.96 -5.37
N PRO A 458 -33.83 -3.29 -4.86
CA PRO A 458 -34.71 -3.88 -3.85
C PRO A 458 -35.42 -5.17 -4.34
N THR A 459 -35.61 -5.31 -5.65
CA THR A 459 -36.19 -6.51 -6.29
C THR A 459 -35.21 -7.69 -6.39
N GLY A 460 -33.93 -7.48 -6.05
CA GLY A 460 -32.87 -8.48 -6.14
C GLY A 460 -32.21 -8.57 -7.51
N ASP A 461 -32.48 -7.63 -8.41
CA ASP A 461 -31.83 -7.55 -9.72
C ASP A 461 -30.44 -6.91 -9.57
N THR A 462 -29.42 -7.50 -10.21
CA THR A 462 -28.04 -7.00 -10.16
C THR A 462 -27.74 -6.19 -11.42
N PHE A 463 -27.07 -5.05 -11.25
CA PHE A 463 -26.67 -4.16 -12.33
C PHE A 463 -25.21 -3.78 -12.18
N LEU A 464 -24.47 -3.72 -13.29
CA LEU A 464 -23.22 -2.96 -13.34
C LEU A 464 -23.56 -1.47 -13.42
N ILE A 465 -22.68 -0.63 -12.88
CA ILE A 465 -22.83 0.84 -12.95
C ILE A 465 -21.83 1.36 -14.00
N PRO A 466 -22.29 1.81 -15.18
CA PRO A 466 -21.46 2.55 -16.14
C PRO A 466 -21.09 3.94 -15.61
N TYR A 467 -20.21 4.66 -16.30
CA TYR A 467 -19.79 6.01 -15.90
C TYR A 467 -20.96 6.98 -15.74
N ASP A 468 -21.94 6.91 -16.66
CA ASP A 468 -23.18 7.67 -16.61
C ASP A 468 -24.28 6.97 -15.81
N GLY A 469 -23.98 5.94 -15.03
CA GLY A 469 -24.93 5.30 -14.14
C GLY A 469 -25.48 6.23 -13.06
N SER A 470 -26.67 5.91 -12.53
CA SER A 470 -27.27 6.63 -11.42
C SER A 470 -28.08 5.69 -10.53
N LEU A 471 -27.93 5.82 -9.22
CA LEU A 471 -28.65 4.98 -8.26
C LEU A 471 -30.14 5.35 -8.15
N GLY A 472 -30.53 6.56 -8.59
CA GLY A 472 -31.91 7.01 -8.62
C GLY A 472 -32.72 6.51 -9.82
N SER A 473 -32.07 5.92 -10.84
CA SER A 473 -32.77 5.38 -12.02
C SER A 473 -32.03 4.18 -12.60
N THR A 474 -32.77 3.09 -12.84
CA THR A 474 -32.22 1.89 -13.50
C THR A 474 -31.95 2.07 -14.99
N SER A 475 -32.47 3.14 -15.62
CA SER A 475 -32.34 3.36 -17.08
C SER A 475 -30.90 3.58 -17.55
N ARG A 476 -30.01 4.07 -16.69
CA ARG A 476 -28.57 4.26 -16.99
C ARG A 476 -27.67 3.20 -16.36
N LEU A 477 -28.23 2.25 -15.62
CA LEU A 477 -27.50 1.08 -15.13
C LEU A 477 -27.46 0.00 -16.21
N TYR A 478 -26.50 -0.91 -16.15
CA TYR A 478 -26.42 -2.03 -17.11
C TYR A 478 -26.89 -3.33 -16.44
N PRO A 479 -28.05 -3.90 -16.80
CA PRO A 479 -28.57 -5.09 -16.13
C PRO A 479 -27.66 -6.30 -16.36
N LEU A 480 -27.29 -7.02 -15.29
CA LEU A 480 -26.40 -8.18 -15.40
C LEU A 480 -27.04 -9.31 -16.22
N LYS A 481 -28.36 -9.43 -16.20
CA LYS A 481 -29.12 -10.36 -17.06
C LYS A 481 -28.96 -10.04 -18.56
N ASP A 482 -28.85 -8.76 -18.92
CA ASP A 482 -28.70 -8.33 -20.30
C ASP A 482 -27.25 -8.57 -20.74
N LEU A 483 -26.28 -8.39 -19.83
CA LEU A 483 -24.88 -8.78 -20.04
C LEU A 483 -24.79 -10.27 -20.32
N GLU A 484 -25.36 -11.10 -19.45
CA GLU A 484 -25.33 -12.56 -19.61
C GLU A 484 -25.95 -12.99 -20.94
N ALA A 485 -27.12 -12.45 -21.30
CA ALA A 485 -27.75 -12.72 -22.58
C ALA A 485 -26.89 -12.28 -23.78
N ALA A 486 -26.13 -11.18 -23.67
CA ALA A 486 -25.20 -10.75 -24.70
C ALA A 486 -24.00 -11.71 -24.82
N LEU A 487 -23.39 -12.10 -23.69
CA LEU A 487 -22.25 -13.03 -23.65
C LEU A 487 -22.63 -14.42 -24.18
N GLU A 488 -23.82 -14.92 -23.84
CA GLU A 488 -24.34 -16.20 -24.34
C GLU A 488 -24.51 -16.20 -25.87
N ARG A 489 -24.87 -15.06 -26.48
CA ARG A 489 -25.05 -14.95 -27.94
C ARG A 489 -23.74 -14.89 -28.71
N LEU A 490 -22.61 -14.60 -28.06
CA LEU A 490 -21.31 -14.56 -28.71
C LEU A 490 -20.96 -15.94 -29.29
N LYS A 491 -20.64 -15.99 -30.58
CA LYS A 491 -20.20 -17.20 -31.28
C LYS A 491 -18.72 -17.49 -31.01
N ALA A 492 -18.35 -17.62 -29.74
CA ALA A 492 -17.00 -17.89 -29.26
C ALA A 492 -16.89 -19.32 -28.71
N LYS A 493 -15.66 -19.85 -28.58
CA LYS A 493 -15.38 -21.13 -27.90
C LYS A 493 -15.59 -21.01 -26.40
N GLN A 494 -15.08 -19.93 -25.83
CA GLN A 494 -15.09 -19.66 -24.40
C GLN A 494 -15.26 -18.15 -24.17
N VAL A 495 -16.07 -17.78 -23.19
CA VAL A 495 -16.21 -16.42 -22.71
C VAL A 495 -15.84 -16.40 -21.22
N LEU A 496 -14.96 -15.49 -20.83
CA LEU A 496 -14.56 -15.25 -19.45
C LEU A 496 -14.96 -13.82 -19.06
N PHE A 497 -15.95 -13.69 -18.19
CA PHE A 497 -16.28 -12.43 -17.54
C PHE A 497 -15.54 -12.32 -16.21
N ILE A 498 -14.77 -11.25 -16.01
CA ILE A 498 -14.03 -10.99 -14.78
C ILE A 498 -14.57 -9.71 -14.17
N PHE A 499 -15.05 -9.77 -12.92
CA PHE A 499 -15.54 -8.62 -12.19
C PHE A 499 -14.63 -8.32 -10.99
N ASP A 500 -13.95 -7.19 -11.01
CA ASP A 500 -13.30 -6.62 -9.83
C ASP A 500 -14.08 -5.40 -9.36
N GLY A 501 -14.89 -5.54 -8.30
CA GLY A 501 -15.70 -4.41 -7.92
C GLY A 501 -16.43 -4.56 -6.62
N THR A 502 -16.97 -3.43 -6.18
CA THR A 502 -17.80 -3.37 -4.98
C THR A 502 -19.26 -3.58 -5.39
N VAL A 503 -19.98 -4.40 -4.63
CA VAL A 503 -21.42 -4.61 -4.85
C VAL A 503 -22.22 -3.86 -3.79
N LEU A 504 -22.89 -2.80 -4.24
CA LEU A 504 -23.72 -1.92 -3.42
C LEU A 504 -25.14 -2.49 -3.24
N LYS A 505 -25.79 -2.10 -2.15
CA LYS A 505 -27.23 -2.31 -1.92
C LYS A 505 -27.96 -1.02 -2.24
N ASN A 506 -28.91 -1.03 -3.16
CA ASN A 506 -29.77 0.12 -3.42
C ASN A 506 -31.13 -0.10 -2.78
N GLY A 507 -31.45 0.69 -1.75
CA GLY A 507 -32.75 0.68 -1.09
C GLY A 507 -33.01 -0.56 -0.22
N GLY A 508 -33.01 -0.36 1.09
CA GLY A 508 -33.48 -1.33 2.06
C GLY A 508 -33.42 -0.72 3.45
N ASP A 509 -34.56 -0.27 3.98
CA ASP A 509 -34.74 -0.14 5.42
C ASP A 509 -34.27 -1.47 6.01
N GLY A 510 -33.38 -1.45 7.00
CA GLY A 510 -32.55 -2.58 7.47
C GLY A 510 -33.28 -3.83 8.01
N ARG A 511 -34.52 -4.08 7.60
CA ARG A 511 -35.44 -5.14 7.98
C ARG A 511 -35.77 -6.14 6.85
N SER A 512 -35.43 -5.85 5.59
CA SER A 512 -35.66 -6.79 4.47
C SER A 512 -34.51 -7.76 4.30
N LYS A 513 -34.81 -9.07 4.18
CA LYS A 513 -33.83 -10.14 3.95
C LYS A 513 -33.15 -9.90 2.60
N VAL A 514 -31.92 -9.43 2.60
CA VAL A 514 -31.23 -8.99 1.37
C VAL A 514 -30.84 -10.21 0.52
N VAL A 515 -31.34 -10.26 -0.72
CA VAL A 515 -30.98 -11.29 -1.71
C VAL A 515 -29.56 -11.00 -2.20
N ALA A 516 -28.66 -11.99 -2.14
CA ALA A 516 -27.30 -11.85 -2.65
C ALA A 516 -27.29 -11.53 -4.16
N PRO A 517 -26.26 -10.83 -4.67
CA PRO A 517 -26.11 -10.60 -6.11
C PRO A 517 -26.12 -11.93 -6.87
N LYS A 518 -26.86 -11.97 -7.97
CA LYS A 518 -27.03 -13.18 -8.79
C LYS A 518 -26.03 -13.14 -9.94
N TRP A 519 -24.82 -13.60 -9.68
CA TRP A 519 -23.83 -13.89 -10.71
C TRP A 519 -24.21 -15.23 -11.37
N THR A 520 -24.82 -15.17 -12.54
CA THR A 520 -25.23 -16.38 -13.28
C THR A 520 -24.26 -16.63 -14.41
N GLY A 521 -23.69 -17.83 -14.46
CA GLY A 521 -23.21 -18.43 -15.71
C GLY A 521 -24.17 -19.56 -16.05
N THR A 522 -25.03 -19.38 -17.06
CA THR A 522 -26.10 -20.35 -17.37
C THR A 522 -25.61 -21.52 -18.22
N SER A 523 -24.42 -21.40 -18.83
CA SER A 523 -23.85 -22.34 -19.77
C SER A 523 -22.36 -22.56 -19.49
N GLY A 524 -21.84 -23.76 -19.76
CA GLY A 524 -20.40 -24.07 -19.58
C GLY A 524 -19.46 -23.22 -20.47
N LYS A 525 -20.00 -22.45 -21.43
CA LYS A 525 -19.25 -21.56 -22.31
C LYS A 525 -18.94 -20.20 -21.66
N VAL A 526 -19.75 -19.74 -20.70
CA VAL A 526 -19.58 -18.44 -20.04
C VAL A 526 -19.16 -18.68 -18.60
N LEU A 527 -17.91 -18.34 -18.30
CA LEU A 527 -17.36 -18.40 -16.96
C LEU A 527 -17.31 -16.99 -16.37
N HIS A 528 -17.74 -16.86 -15.12
CA HIS A 528 -17.62 -15.62 -14.35
C HIS A 528 -16.58 -15.84 -13.26
N LEU A 529 -15.61 -14.93 -13.15
CA LEU A 529 -14.66 -14.85 -12.04
C LEU A 529 -14.86 -13.50 -11.34
N THR A 530 -15.45 -13.52 -10.14
CA THR A 530 -15.80 -12.32 -9.39
C THR A 530 -14.86 -12.15 -8.21
N GLY A 531 -14.21 -11.01 -8.07
CA GLY A 531 -13.36 -10.66 -6.93
C GLY A 531 -14.11 -10.27 -5.66
N ALA A 532 -15.45 -10.23 -5.69
CA ALA A 532 -16.29 -9.76 -4.58
C ALA A 532 -16.95 -10.92 -3.80
N THR A 533 -17.07 -10.76 -2.48
CA THR A 533 -17.85 -11.62 -1.58
C THR A 533 -19.25 -11.06 -1.36
N GLY A 534 -20.24 -11.54 -2.10
CA GLY A 534 -21.64 -11.13 -1.91
C GLY A 534 -21.80 -9.61 -1.94
N PHE A 535 -22.22 -9.03 -0.80
CA PHE A 535 -22.17 -7.58 -0.59
C PHE A 535 -20.89 -7.21 0.14
N GLY A 536 -20.00 -6.47 -0.52
CA GLY A 536 -18.72 -6.14 0.05
C GLY A 536 -17.96 -5.12 -0.78
N LYS A 537 -17.05 -4.41 -0.12
CA LYS A 537 -16.11 -3.49 -0.75
C LYS A 537 -14.97 -4.30 -1.36
N SER A 538 -14.68 -4.11 -2.65
CA SER A 538 -13.41 -4.58 -3.21
C SER A 538 -12.27 -3.77 -2.60
N LEU A 539 -11.22 -4.45 -2.14
CA LEU A 539 -10.09 -3.80 -1.49
C LEU A 539 -9.18 -3.14 -2.53
N GLU A 540 -8.64 -1.96 -2.20
CA GLU A 540 -7.70 -1.22 -3.04
C GLU A 540 -6.45 -0.88 -2.23
N SER A 541 -5.28 -1.02 -2.85
CA SER A 541 -3.99 -0.79 -2.19
C SER A 541 -3.38 0.55 -2.59
N ASP A 542 -3.28 1.47 -1.62
CA ASP A 542 -2.28 2.56 -1.52
C ASP A 542 -0.93 2.24 -2.20
N THR A 543 -0.34 1.15 -1.74
CA THR A 543 1.04 0.77 -2.02
C THR A 543 1.19 0.11 -3.37
N TRP A 544 0.26 -0.76 -3.75
CA TRP A 544 0.32 -1.50 -5.02
C TRP A 544 -0.42 -0.80 -6.15
N ARG A 545 -1.15 0.29 -5.87
CA ARG A 545 -1.91 1.07 -6.85
C ARG A 545 -2.89 0.26 -7.70
N HIS A 546 -3.46 -0.78 -7.11
CA HIS A 546 -4.40 -1.67 -7.77
C HIS A 546 -5.51 -2.11 -6.82
N GLY A 547 -6.64 -2.55 -7.40
CA GLY A 547 -7.56 -3.44 -6.69
C GLY A 547 -6.83 -4.71 -6.25
N LEU A 548 -7.08 -5.19 -5.03
CA LEU A 548 -6.41 -6.37 -4.47
C LEU A 548 -6.57 -7.60 -5.36
N PHE A 549 -7.79 -7.81 -5.87
CA PHE A 549 -8.07 -8.88 -6.81
C PHE A 549 -7.26 -8.73 -8.10
N THR A 550 -7.27 -7.53 -8.69
CA THR A 550 -6.54 -7.25 -9.92
C THR A 550 -5.04 -7.41 -9.74
N TYR A 551 -4.46 -6.93 -8.64
CA TYR A 551 -3.05 -7.13 -8.32
C TYR A 551 -2.66 -8.62 -8.39
N TYR A 552 -3.40 -9.50 -7.73
CA TYR A 552 -3.12 -10.93 -7.78
C TYR A 552 -3.50 -11.60 -9.11
N LEU A 553 -4.46 -11.05 -9.86
CA LEU A 553 -4.74 -11.47 -11.23
C LEU A 553 -3.54 -11.20 -12.13
N LEU A 554 -2.95 -10.00 -12.08
CA LEU A 554 -1.76 -9.65 -12.87
C LEU A 554 -0.58 -10.56 -12.50
N ARG A 555 -0.37 -10.83 -11.21
CA ARG A 555 0.62 -11.81 -10.71
C ARG A 555 0.40 -13.22 -11.28
N ALA A 556 -0.85 -13.66 -11.33
CA ALA A 556 -1.21 -14.94 -11.93
C ALA A 556 -0.85 -14.97 -13.42
N LEU A 557 -1.25 -13.94 -14.18
CA LEU A 557 -1.05 -13.83 -15.62
C LEU A 557 0.44 -13.76 -16.03
N ARG A 558 1.32 -13.21 -15.19
CA ARG A 558 2.79 -13.24 -15.43
C ARG A 558 3.48 -14.56 -15.06
N GLY A 559 2.73 -15.57 -14.61
CA GLY A 559 3.26 -16.93 -14.44
C GLY A 559 3.30 -17.45 -13.02
N GLU A 560 2.93 -16.68 -11.99
CA GLU A 560 2.90 -17.22 -10.62
C GLU A 560 1.78 -18.26 -10.40
N ALA A 561 0.83 -18.33 -11.33
CA ALA A 561 -0.21 -19.35 -11.34
C ALA A 561 0.18 -20.64 -12.08
N ASP A 562 1.27 -20.65 -12.86
CA ASP A 562 1.79 -21.84 -13.54
C ASP A 562 2.48 -22.78 -12.54
N LEU A 563 1.67 -23.51 -11.78
CA LEU A 563 2.14 -24.43 -10.74
C LEU A 563 2.68 -25.74 -11.32
N ASN A 564 2.20 -26.14 -12.50
CA ASN A 564 2.66 -27.34 -13.19
C ASN A 564 3.94 -27.09 -14.03
N ARG A 565 4.35 -25.82 -14.17
CA ARG A 565 5.56 -25.35 -14.87
C ARG A 565 5.58 -25.73 -16.34
N ASN A 566 4.42 -25.70 -16.99
CA ASN A 566 4.30 -26.02 -18.42
C ASN A 566 4.51 -24.79 -19.32
N GLY A 567 4.73 -23.59 -18.74
CA GLY A 567 4.90 -22.35 -19.49
C GLY A 567 3.60 -21.71 -19.97
N GLU A 568 2.46 -22.25 -19.56
CA GLU A 568 1.13 -21.74 -19.85
C GLU A 568 0.39 -21.44 -18.54
N VAL A 569 -0.46 -20.41 -18.56
CA VAL A 569 -1.33 -20.08 -17.44
C VAL A 569 -2.78 -20.20 -17.91
N THR A 570 -3.52 -21.13 -17.34
CA THR A 570 -4.91 -21.43 -17.68
C THR A 570 -5.93 -20.66 -16.82
N ILE A 571 -7.20 -20.63 -17.25
CA ILE A 571 -8.32 -20.09 -16.44
C ILE A 571 -8.38 -20.80 -15.08
N GLY A 572 -8.20 -22.13 -15.08
CA GLY A 572 -8.19 -22.95 -13.87
C GLY A 572 -7.10 -22.51 -12.89
N GLU A 573 -5.87 -22.36 -13.38
CA GLU A 573 -4.72 -21.93 -12.59
C GLU A 573 -4.86 -20.51 -12.05
N VAL A 574 -5.30 -19.56 -12.87
CA VAL A 574 -5.59 -18.18 -12.42
C VAL A 574 -6.62 -18.21 -11.29
N THR A 575 -7.70 -18.96 -11.48
CA THR A 575 -8.78 -19.06 -10.51
C THR A 575 -8.28 -19.67 -9.19
N ASP A 576 -7.47 -20.72 -9.24
CA ASP A 576 -6.88 -21.34 -8.04
C ASP A 576 -5.92 -20.40 -7.33
N TYR A 577 -5.10 -19.68 -8.10
CA TYR A 577 -4.15 -18.73 -7.59
C TYR A 577 -4.83 -17.57 -6.85
N VAL A 578 -5.83 -16.93 -7.46
CA VAL A 578 -6.54 -15.80 -6.84
C VAL A 578 -7.37 -16.26 -5.63
N ASN A 579 -8.01 -17.44 -5.70
CA ASN A 579 -8.75 -18.01 -4.56
C ASN A 579 -7.87 -18.31 -3.36
N ARG A 580 -6.57 -18.57 -3.57
CA ARG A 580 -5.60 -18.78 -2.49
C ARG A 580 -4.99 -17.47 -1.99
N LYS A 581 -4.56 -16.59 -2.89
CA LYS A 581 -3.74 -15.42 -2.55
C LYS A 581 -4.58 -14.23 -2.08
N VAL A 582 -5.73 -13.96 -2.72
CA VAL A 582 -6.57 -12.80 -2.38
C VAL A 582 -7.10 -12.88 -0.93
N PRO A 583 -7.68 -14.00 -0.45
CA PRO A 583 -8.15 -14.07 0.94
C PRO A 583 -7.01 -13.95 1.96
N ALA A 584 -5.84 -14.52 1.67
CA ALA A 584 -4.68 -14.43 2.54
C ALA A 584 -4.19 -12.98 2.67
N ALA A 585 -4.06 -12.26 1.56
CA ALA A 585 -3.63 -10.87 1.53
C ALA A 585 -4.68 -9.92 2.12
N ALA A 586 -5.97 -10.15 1.86
CA ALA A 586 -7.06 -9.38 2.45
C ALA A 586 -6.99 -9.42 3.98
N ARG A 587 -6.82 -10.61 4.55
CA ARG A 587 -6.70 -10.81 6.01
C ARG A 587 -5.41 -10.24 6.56
N HIS A 588 -4.27 -10.46 5.89
CA HIS A 588 -2.97 -10.07 6.42
C HIS A 588 -2.75 -8.56 6.35
N THR A 589 -3.02 -7.95 5.19
CA THR A 589 -2.71 -6.55 4.86
C THR A 589 -3.84 -5.60 5.23
N PHE A 590 -5.09 -5.97 4.94
CA PHE A 590 -6.24 -5.07 5.10
C PHE A 590 -7.10 -5.37 6.33
N LYS A 591 -6.85 -6.49 7.03
CA LYS A 591 -7.69 -6.99 8.13
C LYS A 591 -9.17 -7.12 7.72
N GLN A 592 -9.42 -7.42 6.45
CA GLN A 592 -10.76 -7.55 5.87
C GLN A 592 -10.89 -8.89 5.13
N GLU A 593 -12.12 -9.24 4.74
CA GLU A 593 -12.39 -10.43 3.92
C GLU A 593 -12.63 -10.04 2.46
N GLN A 594 -11.97 -10.74 1.56
CA GLN A 594 -12.26 -10.73 0.15
C GLN A 594 -12.02 -12.14 -0.38
N GLN A 595 -13.06 -12.77 -0.90
CA GLN A 595 -12.99 -14.14 -1.42
C GLN A 595 -13.49 -14.15 -2.86
N PRO A 596 -12.61 -14.44 -3.82
CA PRO A 596 -13.05 -14.60 -5.20
C PRO A 596 -14.03 -15.78 -5.33
N GLN A 597 -14.90 -15.70 -6.34
CA GLN A 597 -15.89 -16.73 -6.65
C GLN A 597 -15.91 -17.00 -8.14
N VAL A 598 -16.26 -18.23 -8.51
CA VAL A 598 -16.38 -18.66 -9.91
C VAL A 598 -17.77 -19.20 -10.18
N PHE A 599 -18.37 -18.80 -11.31
CA PHE A 599 -19.70 -19.24 -11.74
C PHE A 599 -19.71 -19.72 -13.20
N PRO A 600 -20.47 -20.79 -13.53
CA PRO A 600 -21.13 -21.70 -12.58
C PRO A 600 -20.12 -22.37 -11.63
N ALA A 601 -20.60 -22.84 -10.48
CA ALA A 601 -19.74 -23.53 -9.54
C ALA A 601 -19.09 -24.74 -10.24
N ARG A 602 -17.77 -24.90 -10.06
CA ARG A 602 -16.99 -25.92 -10.75
C ARG A 602 -17.61 -27.32 -10.60
N GLN A 603 -17.86 -27.97 -11.74
CA GLN A 603 -18.24 -29.39 -11.81
C GLN A 603 -17.18 -30.11 -12.65
N ALA A 604 -16.58 -31.16 -12.10
CA ALA A 604 -15.56 -31.92 -12.83
C ALA A 604 -16.21 -32.91 -13.82
N PRO A 605 -15.71 -33.03 -15.07
CA PRO A 605 -14.66 -32.23 -15.71
C PRO A 605 -15.21 -30.95 -16.38
N ASP A 606 -14.54 -29.81 -16.14
CA ASP A 606 -14.89 -28.50 -16.73
C ASP A 606 -13.85 -28.09 -17.78
N LYS A 607 -14.12 -28.39 -19.05
CA LYS A 607 -13.23 -28.10 -20.19
C LYS A 607 -12.91 -26.62 -20.37
N GLY A 608 -13.72 -25.71 -19.82
CA GLY A 608 -13.46 -24.27 -19.89
C GLY A 608 -12.26 -23.85 -19.04
N MET A 609 -11.91 -24.62 -18.00
CA MET A 609 -10.81 -24.31 -17.08
C MET A 609 -9.43 -24.52 -17.72
N ASP A 610 -9.31 -25.42 -18.70
CA ASP A 610 -8.05 -25.75 -19.37
C ASP A 610 -7.67 -24.71 -20.45
N VAL A 611 -8.47 -23.66 -20.63
CA VAL A 611 -8.19 -22.61 -21.62
C VAL A 611 -7.03 -21.75 -21.14
N VAL A 612 -5.97 -21.69 -21.94
CA VAL A 612 -4.77 -20.88 -21.69
C VAL A 612 -5.08 -19.40 -21.89
N LEU A 613 -4.78 -18.57 -20.88
CA LEU A 613 -4.89 -17.11 -20.92
C LEU A 613 -3.59 -16.44 -21.35
N THR A 614 -2.46 -16.85 -20.77
CA THR A 614 -1.14 -16.29 -21.05
C THR A 614 -0.07 -17.37 -21.17
N ARG A 615 0.99 -17.05 -21.90
CA ARG A 615 2.23 -17.82 -21.99
C ARG A 615 3.36 -16.94 -21.50
N PRO A 616 3.63 -16.92 -20.18
CA PRO A 616 4.78 -16.21 -19.65
C PRO A 616 6.09 -16.85 -20.14
N PRO A 617 7.20 -16.11 -20.22
CA PRO A 617 8.49 -16.69 -20.57
C PRO A 617 8.80 -17.89 -19.65
N THR A 618 9.05 -19.07 -20.24
CA THR A 618 9.35 -20.28 -19.47
C THR A 618 10.51 -20.03 -18.52
N ILE A 619 10.27 -20.21 -17.22
CA ILE A 619 11.29 -20.45 -16.23
C ILE A 619 11.82 -21.87 -16.54
N PRO A 620 13.07 -22.07 -17.04
CA PRO A 620 13.50 -23.40 -17.44
C PRO A 620 13.45 -24.35 -16.25
N ALA A 621 12.77 -25.48 -16.44
CA ALA A 621 12.73 -26.58 -15.49
C ALA A 621 14.12 -27.23 -15.42
N THR A 622 14.81 -27.08 -14.30
CA THR A 622 15.94 -27.93 -13.95
C THR A 622 15.50 -28.90 -12.87
N ASP A 623 14.69 -29.87 -13.26
CA ASP A 623 14.56 -31.14 -12.56
C ASP A 623 14.48 -32.24 -13.63
N LYS A 624 15.54 -33.05 -13.72
CA LYS A 624 15.40 -34.45 -14.12
C LYS A 624 15.78 -35.29 -12.89
N PRO A 625 15.05 -36.39 -12.68
CA PRO A 625 14.91 -37.08 -11.39
C PRO A 625 16.21 -37.64 -10.82
#